data_AF-A0A6J0N718-F1
#
_entry.id   AF-A0A6J0N718-F1
#
_cell.length_a   1.000
_cell.length_b   1.000
_cell.length_c   1.000
_cell.angle_alpha   90.00
_cell.angle_beta   90.00
_cell.angle_gamma   90.00
#
_symmetry.space_group_name_H-M   'P 1'
#
loop_
_entity.id
_entity.type
_entity.pdbx_description
1 polymer ?
#
loop_
_entity_poly.entity_id
_entity_poly.type
_entity_poly.pdbx_seq_one_letter_code
_entity_poly.pdbx_strand_id
1 'polypeptide(L)'
;MVHRIATGSNSFFTDLYEIVNDHSSDAIISWSNNSNSSFVVWDVEEFCKRILPKSVWFGRNFSEFVSELRYHRFQRIGRFEFGHENFARGRPWLLKRMVPSKTLDDEFRAKLKAKRDKAKAKKARAKVVRLLENLQI
;
A
#
# COMPACT_ATOMS: atom_id res chain seq x y z
N MET A 1 -25.85 17.56 10.75
CA MET A 1 -26.45 16.35 10.13
C MET A 1 -25.30 15.49 9.62
N VAL A 2 -24.76 14.60 10.45
CA VAL A 2 -23.68 13.70 10.06
C VAL A 2 -24.32 12.47 9.42
N HIS A 3 -24.15 12.28 8.12
CA HIS A 3 -24.54 11.03 7.48
C HIS A 3 -23.57 9.94 7.95
N ARG A 4 -23.91 9.30 9.09
CA ARG A 4 -23.33 8.02 9.48
C ARG A 4 -23.70 7.02 8.40
N ILE A 5 -22.74 6.69 7.54
CA ILE A 5 -22.87 5.54 6.64
C ILE A 5 -22.94 4.32 7.55
N ALA A 6 -23.99 3.51 7.37
CA ALA A 6 -24.23 2.33 8.17
C ALA A 6 -23.00 1.43 8.17
N THR A 7 -22.40 1.30 9.36
CA THR A 7 -21.34 0.36 9.74
C THR A 7 -21.82 -1.07 9.45
N GLY A 8 -21.38 -1.64 8.34
CA GLY A 8 -21.81 -2.98 7.92
C GLY A 8 -21.05 -3.58 6.74
N SER A 9 -20.31 -2.79 5.95
CA SER A 9 -19.37 -3.32 4.95
C SER A 9 -17.93 -3.09 5.40
N ASN A 10 -17.50 -3.94 6.35
CA ASN A 10 -16.12 -4.09 6.81
C ASN A 10 -15.24 -4.53 5.63
N SER A 11 -14.70 -3.55 4.91
CA SER A 11 -13.88 -3.77 3.72
C SER A 11 -12.75 -2.75 3.72
N PHE A 12 -11.59 -3.15 3.18
CA PHE A 12 -10.40 -2.31 3.04
C PHE A 12 -10.70 -0.86 2.60
N PHE A 13 -11.63 -0.69 1.65
CA PHE A 13 -12.00 0.61 1.10
C PHE A 13 -12.70 1.54 2.11
N THR A 14 -13.60 0.99 2.91
CA THR A 14 -14.38 1.75 3.90
C THR A 14 -13.46 2.27 4.99
N ASP A 15 -12.68 1.37 5.59
CA ASP A 15 -11.76 1.70 6.68
C ASP A 15 -10.70 2.71 6.22
N LEU A 16 -10.15 2.52 5.02
CA LEU A 16 -9.17 3.45 4.46
C LEU A 16 -9.80 4.82 4.23
N TYR A 17 -11.01 4.87 3.67
CA TYR A 17 -11.71 6.13 3.44
C TYR A 17 -11.98 6.87 4.76
N GLU A 18 -12.47 6.18 5.78
CA GLU A 18 -12.75 6.76 7.09
C GLU A 18 -11.50 7.36 7.73
N ILE A 19 -10.37 6.66 7.64
CA ILE A 19 -9.09 7.13 8.17
C ILE A 19 -8.60 8.34 7.39
N VAL A 20 -8.56 8.28 6.06
CA VAL A 20 -8.09 9.41 5.23
C VAL A 20 -9.01 10.63 5.39
N ASN A 21 -10.29 10.43 5.68
CA ASN A 21 -11.26 11.50 5.89
C ASN A 21 -11.28 12.06 7.33
N ASP A 22 -10.56 11.43 8.26
CA ASP A 22 -10.39 11.92 9.63
C ASP A 22 -9.24 12.93 9.70
N HIS A 23 -9.60 14.21 9.87
CA HIS A 23 -8.65 15.32 9.97
C HIS A 23 -7.69 15.18 11.16
N SER A 24 -8.03 14.39 12.19
CA SER A 24 -7.12 14.12 13.31
C SER A 24 -5.88 13.33 12.89
N SER A 25 -5.96 12.66 11.74
CA SER A 25 -4.88 11.85 11.17
C SER A 25 -4.09 12.54 10.07
N ASP A 26 -4.43 13.79 9.71
CA ASP A 26 -3.85 14.51 8.57
C ASP A 26 -2.33 14.64 8.62
N ALA A 27 -1.74 14.69 9.82
CA ALA A 27 -0.29 14.71 10.00
C ALA A 27 0.41 13.39 9.58
N ILE A 28 -0.33 12.29 9.50
CA ILE A 28 0.16 10.94 9.18
C ILE A 28 -0.33 10.51 7.80
N ILE A 29 -1.63 10.67 7.53
CA ILE A 29 -2.29 10.32 6.29
C ILE A 29 -3.42 11.30 6.01
N SER A 30 -3.47 11.87 4.81
CA SER A 30 -4.50 12.83 4.43
C SER A 30 -4.87 12.69 2.96
N TRP A 31 -5.99 13.30 2.57
CA TRP A 31 -6.26 13.59 1.16
C TRP A 31 -5.13 14.45 0.56
N SER A 32 -4.86 14.28 -0.72
CA SER A 32 -3.93 15.13 -1.46
C SER A 32 -4.53 16.54 -1.65
N ASN A 33 -3.71 17.57 -1.54
CA ASN A 33 -4.15 18.95 -1.82
C ASN A 33 -4.32 19.20 -3.33
N ASN A 34 -3.65 18.40 -4.17
CA ASN A 34 -3.63 18.60 -5.62
C ASN A 34 -4.72 17.78 -6.35
N SER A 35 -5.39 16.86 -5.65
CA SER A 35 -6.37 15.96 -6.23
C SER A 35 -7.38 15.48 -5.20
N ASN A 36 -8.64 15.40 -5.61
CA ASN A 36 -9.72 14.88 -4.77
C ASN A 36 -9.79 13.35 -4.74
N SER A 37 -9.01 12.64 -5.57
CA SER A 37 -9.07 11.18 -5.72
C SER A 37 -7.76 10.48 -5.34
N SER A 38 -6.91 11.16 -4.57
CA SER A 38 -5.67 10.61 -4.04
C SER A 38 -5.45 10.99 -2.58
N PHE A 39 -4.67 10.17 -1.89
CA PHE A 39 -4.24 10.39 -0.52
C PHE A 39 -2.72 10.20 -0.41
N VAL A 40 -2.13 10.83 0.59
CA VAL A 40 -0.69 10.82 0.85
C VAL A 40 -0.44 10.27 2.26
N VAL A 41 0.52 9.37 2.40
CA VAL A 41 1.09 9.00 3.71
C VAL A 41 2.34 9.84 3.95
N TRP A 42 2.27 10.75 4.91
CA TRP A 42 3.32 11.71 5.23
C TRP A 42 4.42 11.11 6.11
N ASP A 43 4.01 10.34 7.12
CA ASP A 43 4.90 9.68 8.06
C ASP A 43 4.62 8.18 8.09
N VAL A 44 5.51 7.41 7.46
CA VAL A 44 5.38 5.94 7.39
C VAL A 44 5.58 5.29 8.75
N GLU A 45 6.41 5.86 9.62
CA GLU A 45 6.68 5.30 10.94
C GLU A 45 5.45 5.45 11.84
N GLU A 46 4.91 6.66 11.92
CA GLU A 46 3.67 6.92 12.67
C GLU A 46 2.47 6.21 12.05
N PHE A 47 2.42 6.07 10.72
CA PHE A 47 1.40 5.28 10.04
C PHE A 47 1.44 3.81 10.52
N CYS A 48 2.63 3.22 10.59
CA CYS A 48 2.77 1.85 11.05
C CYS A 48 2.35 1.68 12.52
N LYS A 49 2.67 2.65 13.38
CA LYS A 49 2.36 2.58 14.82
C LYS A 49 0.89 2.85 15.13
N ARG A 50 0.27 3.83 14.45
CA ARG A 50 -1.03 4.39 14.85
C ARG A 50 -2.17 4.09 13.89
N ILE A 51 -1.88 3.81 12.61
CA ILE A 51 -2.90 3.61 11.58
C ILE A 51 -3.10 2.14 11.26
N LEU A 52 -2.02 1.38 11.05
CA LEU A 52 -2.13 -0.07 10.78
C LEU A 52 -2.97 -0.83 11.83
N PRO A 53 -2.81 -0.59 13.16
CA PRO A 53 -3.59 -1.33 14.15
C PRO A 53 -5.08 -0.99 14.18
N LYS A 54 -5.53 0.09 13.50
CA LYS A 54 -6.94 0.50 13.47
C LYS A 54 -7.80 -0.40 12.57
N SER A 55 -7.20 -1.18 11.69
CA SER A 55 -7.92 -1.99 10.72
C SER A 55 -7.18 -3.30 10.46
N VAL A 56 -7.91 -4.42 10.51
CA VAL A 56 -7.33 -5.75 10.23
C VAL A 56 -6.96 -5.94 8.75
N TRP A 57 -7.48 -5.08 7.86
CA TRP A 57 -7.25 -5.18 6.41
C TRP A 57 -5.96 -4.50 5.93
N PHE A 58 -5.30 -3.66 6.74
CA PHE A 58 -4.11 -2.94 6.28
C PHE A 58 -2.81 -3.75 6.38
N GLY A 59 -2.88 -4.94 6.94
CA GLY A 59 -1.71 -5.78 7.20
C GLY A 59 -0.87 -5.28 8.37
N ARG A 60 0.30 -5.90 8.55
CA ARG A 60 1.15 -5.75 9.75
C ARG A 60 2.26 -4.73 9.57
N ASN A 61 2.54 -4.35 8.34
CA ASN A 61 3.60 -3.42 8.00
C ASN A 61 3.23 -2.64 6.73
N PHE A 62 3.97 -1.55 6.47
CA PHE A 62 3.71 -0.69 5.33
C PHE A 62 3.80 -1.41 3.98
N SER A 63 4.64 -2.44 3.85
CA SER A 63 4.74 -3.19 2.59
C SER A 63 3.50 -4.03 2.32
N GLU A 64 2.89 -4.60 3.36
CA GLU A 64 1.61 -5.31 3.25
C GLU A 64 0.51 -4.33 2.88
N PHE A 65 0.45 -3.15 3.53
CA PHE A 65 -0.49 -2.09 3.17
C PHE A 65 -0.37 -1.67 1.69
N VAL A 66 0.85 -1.44 1.19
CA VAL A 66 1.08 -1.11 -0.23
C VAL A 66 0.68 -2.25 -1.17
N SER A 67 0.74 -3.51 -0.71
CA SER A 67 0.29 -4.67 -1.48
C SER A 67 -1.24 -4.72 -1.54
N GLU A 68 -1.93 -4.45 -0.43
CA GLU A 68 -3.39 -4.31 -0.39
C GLU A 68 -3.85 -3.20 -1.32
N LEU A 69 -3.21 -2.02 -1.29
CA LEU A 69 -3.49 -0.94 -2.25
C LEU A 69 -3.40 -1.41 -3.70
N ARG A 70 -2.38 -2.19 -4.06
CA ARG A 70 -2.21 -2.72 -5.41
C ARG A 70 -3.27 -3.76 -5.76
N TYR A 71 -3.56 -4.67 -4.86
CA TYR A 71 -4.64 -5.65 -5.01
C TYR A 71 -5.98 -4.94 -5.25
N HIS A 72 -6.18 -3.80 -4.59
CA HIS A 72 -7.34 -2.94 -4.72
C HIS A 72 -7.24 -1.87 -5.84
N ARG A 73 -6.29 -2.05 -6.78
CA ARG A 73 -6.10 -1.21 -8.00
C ARG A 73 -5.74 0.25 -7.75
N PHE A 74 -5.29 0.62 -6.56
CA PHE A 74 -4.72 1.94 -6.35
C PHE A 74 -3.45 2.11 -7.17
N GLN A 75 -3.36 3.25 -7.85
CA GLN A 75 -2.18 3.62 -8.60
C GLN A 75 -1.25 4.43 -7.70
N ARG A 76 0.05 4.15 -7.82
CA ARG A 76 1.08 4.98 -7.18
C ARG A 76 1.29 6.23 -8.02
N ILE A 77 0.91 7.37 -7.48
CA ILE A 77 1.07 8.69 -8.12
C ILE A 77 2.41 9.30 -7.72
N GLY A 78 2.81 9.12 -6.45
CA GLY A 78 4.03 9.69 -5.88
C GLY A 78 4.84 8.67 -5.06
N ARG A 79 5.71 9.15 -4.16
CA ARG A 79 6.50 8.25 -3.29
C ARG A 79 5.59 7.44 -2.36
N PHE A 80 4.69 8.13 -1.67
CA PHE A 80 3.68 7.58 -0.77
C PHE A 80 2.31 8.19 -1.03
N GLU A 81 2.08 8.62 -2.28
CA GLU A 81 0.79 9.10 -2.76
C GLU A 81 0.15 8.05 -3.65
N PHE A 82 -1.11 7.75 -3.36
CA PHE A 82 -1.88 6.74 -4.05
C PHE A 82 -3.26 7.27 -4.42
N GLY A 83 -3.77 6.88 -5.59
CA GLY A 83 -5.07 7.35 -6.04
C GLY A 83 -5.85 6.30 -6.81
N HIS A 84 -7.16 6.51 -6.85
CA HIS A 84 -8.11 5.69 -7.57
C HIS A 84 -9.34 6.52 -7.91
N GLU A 85 -9.86 6.41 -9.14
CA GLU A 85 -10.99 7.23 -9.62
C GLU A 85 -12.24 7.15 -8.73
N ASN A 86 -12.57 5.95 -8.26
CA ASN A 86 -13.71 5.72 -7.36
C ASN A 86 -13.38 5.91 -5.86
N PHE A 87 -12.17 6.34 -5.50
CA PHE A 87 -11.79 6.66 -4.12
C PHE A 87 -11.58 8.17 -4.01
N ALA A 88 -12.65 8.92 -3.73
CA ALA A 88 -12.63 10.38 -3.82
C ALA A 88 -13.23 11.10 -2.60
N ARG A 89 -12.57 12.17 -2.15
CA ARG A 89 -12.96 13.02 -1.02
C ARG A 89 -14.39 13.51 -1.16
N GLY A 90 -15.17 13.34 -0.10
CA GLY A 90 -16.59 13.70 -0.04
C GLY A 90 -17.51 12.82 -0.89
N ARG A 91 -17.02 11.75 -1.51
CA ARG A 91 -17.80 10.85 -2.39
C ARG A 91 -17.72 9.37 -1.97
N PRO A 92 -18.07 9.02 -0.73
CA PRO A 92 -17.95 7.64 -0.23
C PRO A 92 -18.87 6.64 -0.95
N TRP A 93 -19.95 7.08 -1.60
CA TRP A 93 -20.82 6.20 -2.37
C TRP A 93 -20.13 5.60 -3.61
N LEU A 94 -18.96 6.12 -4.03
CA LEU A 94 -18.19 5.57 -5.14
C LEU A 94 -17.48 4.27 -4.76
N LEU A 95 -17.24 4.03 -3.47
CA LEU A 95 -16.54 2.84 -2.97
C LEU A 95 -17.23 1.54 -3.39
N LYS A 96 -18.56 1.54 -3.55
CA LYS A 96 -19.33 0.38 -4.04
C LYS A 96 -18.95 -0.10 -5.45
N ARG A 97 -18.24 0.74 -6.22
CA ARG A 97 -17.76 0.43 -7.57
C ARG A 97 -16.33 -0.12 -7.58
N MET A 98 -15.66 -0.14 -6.42
CA MET A 98 -14.29 -0.64 -6.31
C MET A 98 -14.29 -2.15 -6.18
N VAL A 99 -13.38 -2.80 -6.90
CA VAL A 99 -13.24 -4.26 -6.91
C VAL A 99 -11.78 -4.66 -6.70
N PRO A 100 -11.51 -5.74 -5.97
CA PRO A 100 -10.16 -6.28 -5.88
C PRO A 100 -9.69 -6.91 -7.19
N SER A 101 -8.38 -7.10 -7.33
CA SER A 101 -7.71 -7.52 -8.56
C SER A 101 -6.66 -8.58 -8.29
N LYS A 102 -7.08 -9.85 -8.33
CA LYS A 102 -6.21 -11.00 -8.07
C LYS A 102 -5.01 -11.07 -9.03
N THR A 103 -5.22 -10.77 -10.31
CA THR A 103 -4.16 -10.76 -11.32
C THR A 103 -3.01 -9.80 -11.00
N LEU A 104 -3.31 -8.59 -10.51
CA LEU A 104 -2.28 -7.58 -10.21
C LEU A 104 -1.43 -7.98 -8.99
N ASP A 105 -2.06 -8.64 -8.01
CA ASP A 105 -1.36 -9.14 -6.84
C ASP A 105 -0.46 -10.33 -7.20
N ASP A 106 -0.99 -11.30 -7.96
CA ASP A 106 -0.23 -12.47 -8.43
C ASP A 106 1.00 -12.05 -9.25
N GLU A 107 0.83 -11.12 -10.21
CA GLU A 107 1.93 -10.57 -11.00
C GLU A 107 2.98 -9.86 -10.13
N PHE A 108 2.55 -9.12 -9.11
CA PHE A 108 3.49 -8.42 -8.23
C PHE A 108 4.29 -9.39 -7.37
N ARG A 109 3.63 -10.38 -6.77
CA ARG A 109 4.28 -11.43 -5.98
C ARG A 109 5.27 -12.22 -6.83
N ALA A 110 4.91 -12.54 -8.07
CA ALA A 110 5.82 -13.18 -9.03
C ALA A 110 7.06 -12.31 -9.32
N LYS A 111 6.87 -11.00 -9.57
CA LYS A 111 7.98 -10.04 -9.77
C LYS A 111 8.90 -9.94 -8.55
N LEU A 112 8.34 -9.89 -7.34
CA LEU A 112 9.11 -9.86 -6.09
C LEU A 112 9.93 -11.13 -5.90
N LYS A 113 9.33 -12.31 -6.16
CA LYS A 113 10.02 -13.60 -6.10
C LYS A 113 11.19 -13.63 -7.09
N ALA A 114 10.96 -13.26 -8.35
CA ALA A 114 12.00 -13.22 -9.37
C ALA A 114 13.15 -12.27 -8.98
N LYS A 115 12.84 -11.10 -8.40
CA LYS A 115 13.86 -10.15 -7.92
C LYS A 115 14.70 -10.73 -6.76
N ARG A 116 14.06 -11.41 -5.80
CA ARG A 116 14.76 -12.13 -4.71
C ARG A 116 15.66 -13.24 -5.25
N ASP A 117 15.14 -14.06 -6.15
CA ASP A 117 15.89 -15.17 -6.75
C ASP A 117 17.12 -14.65 -7.51
N LYS A 118 16.97 -13.55 -8.28
CA LYS A 118 18.08 -12.86 -8.96
C LYS A 118 19.11 -12.28 -7.97
N ALA A 119 18.67 -11.66 -6.88
CA ALA A 119 19.58 -11.13 -5.86
C ALA A 119 20.38 -12.24 -5.16
N LYS A 120 19.72 -13.36 -4.84
CA LYS A 120 20.36 -14.55 -4.25
C LYS A 120 21.39 -15.15 -5.21
N ALA A 121 21.05 -15.29 -6.49
CA ALA A 121 21.97 -15.78 -7.52
C ALA A 121 23.19 -14.85 -7.69
N LYS A 122 22.99 -13.52 -7.70
CA LYS A 122 24.09 -12.55 -7.76
C LYS A 122 25.01 -12.67 -6.55
N LYS A 123 24.45 -12.82 -5.34
CA LYS A 123 25.23 -13.02 -4.11
C LYS A 123 26.02 -14.34 -4.12
N ALA A 124 25.41 -15.44 -4.59
CA ALA A 124 26.08 -16.72 -4.72
C ALA A 124 27.25 -16.65 -5.71
N ARG A 125 27.04 -16.03 -6.89
CA ARG A 125 28.10 -15.80 -7.88
C ARG A 125 29.24 -14.97 -7.31
N ALA A 126 28.96 -13.87 -6.63
CA ALA A 126 29.99 -13.03 -6.01
C ALA A 126 30.81 -13.79 -4.95
N LYS A 127 30.18 -14.71 -4.20
CA LYS A 127 30.88 -15.58 -3.24
C LYS A 127 31.81 -16.55 -3.95
N VAL A 128 31.37 -17.17 -5.05
CA VAL A 128 32.22 -18.08 -5.85
C VAL A 128 33.42 -17.34 -6.43
N VAL A 129 33.20 -16.16 -7.03
CA VAL A 129 34.29 -15.35 -7.60
C VAL A 129 35.34 -15.01 -6.53
N ARG A 130 34.93 -14.55 -5.34
CA ARG A 130 35.85 -14.28 -4.23
C ARG A 130 36.62 -15.50 -3.75
N LEU A 131 35.99 -16.67 -3.74
CA LEU A 131 36.67 -17.91 -3.36
C LEU A 131 37.74 -18.30 -4.39
N LEU A 132 37.48 -18.07 -5.68
CA LEU A 132 38.45 -18.32 -6.74
C LEU A 132 39.61 -17.34 -6.69
N GLU A 133 39.35 -16.04 -6.44
CA GLU A 133 40.38 -15.01 -6.26
C GLU A 133 41.32 -15.33 -5.07
N ASN A 134 40.80 -15.92 -3.99
CA ASN A 134 41.59 -16.29 -2.82
C ASN A 134 42.40 -17.60 -2.98
N LEU A 135 42.14 -18.39 -4.03
CA LEU A 135 42.83 -19.67 -4.29
C LEU A 135 43.97 -19.55 -5.31
N GLN A 136 44.17 -18.38 -5.92
CA GLN A 136 45.34 -18.13 -6.77
C GLN A 136 46.57 -17.81 -5.89
N ILE A 137 47.55 -18.73 -5.89
CA ILE A 137 48.98 -18.42 -5.69
C ILE A 137 49.46 -17.54 -6.83
#